data_AF-A0AAV0XX77-F1
#
_entry.id   AF-A0AAV0XX77-F1
#
_cell.length_a   1.000
_cell.length_b   1.000
_cell.length_c   1.000
_cell.angle_alpha   90.00
_cell.angle_beta   90.00
_cell.angle_gamma   90.00
#
_symmetry.space_group_name_H-M   'P 1'
#
loop_
_entity.id
_entity.type
_entity.pdbx_description
1 polymer ?
#
loop_
_entity_poly.entity_id
_entity_poly.type
_entity_poly.pdbx_seq_one_letter_code
_entity_poly.pdbx_strand_id
1 'polypeptide(L)'
;MRCLKITLKTHSDTRWASKYNAVHSLYCQFGGVIKALRDISTNPIFGDGVANAESILKQFDLEFVYFLVMWDKILNQIYRVNKLLQSSNISIDQASKMINCLNVSLQEMRDSGNEQIKTEAISICDKVGIKS
;
A
#
# COMPACT_ATOMS: atom_id res chain seq x y z
N MET A 1 3.15 -17.94 15.92
CA MET A 1 3.08 -16.69 15.15
C MET A 1 3.62 -16.92 13.74
N ARG A 2 2.82 -16.67 12.69
CA ARG A 2 3.40 -16.53 11.34
C ARG A 2 3.97 -15.12 11.25
N CYS A 3 5.27 -15.01 11.01
CA CYS A 3 5.92 -13.71 10.88
C CYS A 3 5.60 -13.08 9.52
N LEU A 4 5.41 -11.76 9.50
CA LEU A 4 5.37 -10.96 8.28
C LEU A 4 6.74 -11.09 7.58
N LYS A 5 6.75 -11.37 6.26
CA LYS A 5 8.02 -11.50 5.49
C LYS A 5 8.66 -10.15 5.17
N ILE A 6 7.87 -9.07 5.19
CA ILE A 6 8.30 -7.70 4.92
C ILE A 6 7.98 -6.90 6.19
N THR A 7 8.98 -6.21 6.72
CA THR A 7 8.78 -5.33 7.87
C THR A 7 7.90 -4.15 7.46
N LEU A 8 6.75 -3.98 8.15
CA LEU A 8 5.94 -2.78 8.03
C LEU A 8 6.80 -1.54 8.35
N LYS A 9 6.74 -0.54 7.49
CA LYS A 9 7.52 0.68 7.66
C LYS A 9 6.68 1.78 8.30
N THR A 10 7.31 2.52 9.20
CA THR A 10 6.71 3.74 9.75
C THR A 10 6.62 4.82 8.68
N HIS A 11 5.66 5.72 8.86
CA HIS A 11 5.58 6.91 8.03
C HIS A 11 6.79 7.81 8.31
N SER A 12 7.37 8.40 7.25
CA SER A 12 8.36 9.45 7.37
C SER A 12 8.04 10.53 6.35
N ASP A 13 7.87 11.77 6.82
CA ASP A 13 7.47 12.90 5.98
C ASP A 13 8.56 13.36 5.02
N THR A 14 9.83 13.13 5.36
CA THR A 14 10.97 13.70 4.64
C THR A 14 11.39 12.90 3.41
N ARG A 15 10.82 11.72 3.16
CA ARG A 15 11.22 10.87 2.03
C ARG A 15 10.02 10.22 1.36
N TRP A 16 9.73 10.63 0.12
CA TRP A 16 8.72 10.02 -0.75
C TRP A 16 8.85 8.50 -0.87
N ALA A 17 10.08 7.97 -0.90
CA ALA A 17 10.35 6.53 -0.87
C ALA A 17 9.81 5.82 0.38
N SER A 18 9.77 6.51 1.53
CA SER A 18 9.21 5.95 2.77
C SER A 18 7.71 5.75 2.66
N LYS A 19 6.99 6.67 2.01
CA LYS A 19 5.54 6.56 1.78
C LYS A 19 5.23 5.34 0.91
N TYR A 20 5.95 5.16 -0.20
CA TYR A 20 5.82 3.96 -1.03
C TYR A 20 6.12 2.70 -0.23
N ASN A 21 7.25 2.63 0.47
CA ASN A 21 7.63 1.42 1.22
C ASN A 21 6.60 1.05 2.30
N ALA A 22 6.02 2.03 3.01
CA ALA A 22 4.99 1.78 4.01
C ALA A 22 3.73 1.18 3.37
N VAL A 23 3.19 1.84 2.33
CA VAL A 23 2.00 1.38 1.60
C VAL A 23 2.24 0.02 0.96
N HIS A 24 3.35 -0.15 0.26
CA HIS A 24 3.70 -1.38 -0.44
C HIS A 24 3.87 -2.56 0.50
N SER A 25 4.56 -2.36 1.63
CA SER A 25 4.73 -3.42 2.63
C SER A 25 3.39 -3.90 3.21
N LEU A 26 2.46 -2.97 3.44
CA LEU A 26 1.12 -3.30 3.92
C LEU A 26 0.31 -4.00 2.83
N TYR A 27 0.27 -3.46 1.60
CA TYR A 27 -0.44 -4.05 0.47
C TYR A 27 0.01 -5.49 0.19
N CYS A 28 1.32 -5.74 0.10
CA CYS A 28 1.86 -7.08 -0.18
C CYS A 28 1.54 -8.11 0.91
N GLN A 29 1.27 -7.68 2.14
CA GLN A 29 1.14 -8.58 3.29
C GLN A 29 -0.17 -8.38 4.06
N PHE A 30 -1.15 -7.73 3.44
CA PHE A 30 -2.37 -7.30 4.11
C PHE A 30 -3.07 -8.45 4.83
N GLY A 31 -3.25 -9.60 4.17
CA GLY A 31 -3.82 -10.79 4.82
C GLY A 31 -3.00 -11.33 5.99
N GLY A 32 -1.68 -11.19 5.96
CA GLY A 32 -0.80 -11.53 7.09
C GLY A 32 -0.98 -10.56 8.26
N VAL A 33 -1.14 -9.27 7.97
CA VAL A 33 -1.40 -8.22 8.97
C VAL A 33 -2.75 -8.44 9.64
N ILE A 34 -3.81 -8.68 8.86
CA ILE A 34 -5.15 -9.03 9.37
C ILE A 34 -5.08 -10.23 10.30
N LYS A 35 -4.37 -11.29 9.89
CA LYS A 35 -4.20 -12.48 10.73
C LYS A 35 -3.47 -12.17 12.03
N ALA A 36 -2.37 -11.42 11.97
CA ALA A 36 -1.62 -11.05 13.17
C ALA A 36 -2.44 -10.19 14.13
N LEU A 37 -3.22 -9.24 13.62
CA LEU A 37 -4.12 -8.41 14.43
C LEU A 37 -5.24 -9.25 15.08
N ARG A 38 -5.82 -10.22 14.35
CA ARG A 38 -6.81 -11.16 14.92
C ARG A 38 -6.20 -12.07 15.98
N ASP A 39 -4.97 -12.54 15.76
CA ASP A 39 -4.23 -13.34 16.75
C ASP A 39 -3.96 -12.51 18.03
N ILE A 40 -3.69 -11.20 17.90
CA ILE A 40 -3.52 -10.28 19.04
C ILE A 40 -4.86 -10.01 19.73
N SER A 41 -5.91 -9.68 18.97
CA SER A 41 -7.22 -9.31 19.52
C SER A 41 -7.94 -10.45 20.25
N THR A 42 -7.55 -11.69 19.98
CA THR A 42 -8.17 -12.87 20.62
C THR A 42 -7.34 -13.45 21.75
N ASN A 43 -6.16 -12.88 22.02
CA ASN A 43 -5.24 -13.41 23.02
C ASN A 43 -5.01 -12.40 24.17
N PRO A 44 -5.57 -12.66 25.37
CA PRO A 44 -5.51 -11.73 26.50
C PRO A 44 -4.09 -11.49 27.03
N ILE A 45 -3.11 -12.33 26.66
CA ILE A 45 -1.69 -12.13 27.01
C ILE A 45 -1.16 -10.78 26.50
N PHE A 46 -1.78 -10.20 25.46
CA PHE A 46 -1.36 -8.92 24.90
C PHE A 46 -1.93 -7.69 25.64
N GLY A 47 -2.75 -7.86 26.70
CA GLY A 47 -3.27 -6.76 27.53
C GLY A 47 -3.92 -5.66 26.69
N ASP A 48 -3.46 -4.41 26.84
CA ASP A 48 -3.95 -3.24 26.07
C ASP A 48 -3.80 -3.40 24.55
N GLY A 49 -2.89 -4.27 24.10
CA GLY A 49 -2.73 -4.62 22.68
C GLY A 49 -3.98 -5.25 22.06
N VAL A 50 -4.83 -5.90 22.86
CA VAL A 50 -6.10 -6.48 22.43
C VAL A 50 -7.04 -5.39 21.90
N ALA A 51 -7.33 -4.37 22.73
CA ALA A 51 -8.23 -3.29 22.37
C ALA A 51 -7.70 -2.47 21.16
N ASN A 52 -6.38 -2.26 21.10
CA ASN A 52 -5.74 -1.59 19.97
C ASN A 52 -5.90 -2.40 18.68
N ALA A 53 -5.69 -3.72 18.72
CA ALA A 53 -5.84 -4.57 17.55
C ALA A 53 -7.30 -4.60 17.04
N GLU A 54 -8.28 -4.67 17.94
CA GLU A 54 -9.69 -4.57 17.58
C GLU A 54 -10.04 -3.22 16.93
N SER A 55 -9.53 -2.13 17.49
CA SER A 55 -9.74 -0.77 16.96
C SER A 55 -9.17 -0.63 15.55
N ILE A 56 -7.97 -1.17 15.30
CA ILE A 56 -7.36 -1.15 13.95
C ILE A 56 -8.15 -2.03 12.99
N LEU A 57 -8.56 -3.24 13.40
CA LEU A 57 -9.34 -4.14 12.54
C LEU A 57 -10.66 -3.51 12.08
N LYS A 58 -11.31 -2.71 12.93
CA LYS A 58 -12.54 -1.99 12.58
C LYS A 58 -12.35 -0.90 11.52
N GLN A 59 -11.13 -0.40 11.34
CA GLN A 59 -10.80 0.61 10.32
C GLN A 59 -10.54 -0.01 8.93
N PHE A 60 -10.37 -1.34 8.86
CA PHE A 60 -10.13 -2.03 7.61
C PHE A 60 -11.43 -2.47 6.96
N ASP A 61 -12.10 -1.52 6.33
CA ASP A 61 -13.26 -1.73 5.46
C ASP A 61 -12.86 -1.79 3.97
N LEU A 62 -13.84 -1.98 3.09
CA LEU A 62 -13.60 -2.00 1.64
C LEU A 62 -12.97 -0.69 1.15
N GLU A 63 -13.37 0.45 1.70
CA GLU A 63 -12.85 1.77 1.30
C GLU A 63 -11.36 1.89 1.63
N PHE A 64 -10.94 1.47 2.82
CA PHE A 64 -9.54 1.40 3.19
C PHE A 64 -8.73 0.53 2.21
N VAL A 65 -9.23 -0.67 1.90
CA VAL A 65 -8.54 -1.60 0.98
C VAL A 65 -8.48 -1.02 -0.43
N TYR A 66 -9.54 -0.38 -0.90
CA TYR A 66 -9.57 0.33 -2.17
C TYR A 66 -8.49 1.41 -2.24
N PHE A 67 -8.38 2.28 -1.22
CA PHE A 67 -7.33 3.28 -1.17
C PHE A 67 -5.94 2.67 -1.05
N LEU A 68 -5.79 1.57 -0.31
CA LEU A 68 -4.52 0.84 -0.23
C LEU A 68 -4.05 0.37 -1.61
N VAL A 69 -4.93 -0.25 -2.40
CA VAL A 69 -4.65 -0.71 -3.77
C VAL A 69 -4.31 0.49 -4.68
N MET A 70 -5.11 1.56 -4.60
CA MET A 70 -4.88 2.77 -5.40
C MET A 70 -3.52 3.40 -5.09
N TRP A 71 -3.22 3.61 -3.81
CA TRP A 71 -1.97 4.25 -3.39
C TRP A 71 -0.75 3.39 -3.72
N ASP A 72 -0.82 2.07 -3.60
CA ASP A 72 0.29 1.20 -4.01
C ASP A 72 0.64 1.41 -5.50
N LYS A 73 -0.37 1.40 -6.38
CA LYS A 73 -0.18 1.60 -7.83
C LYS A 73 0.41 2.97 -8.15
N ILE A 74 -0.16 4.05 -7.61
CA ILE A 74 0.29 5.43 -7.84
C ILE A 74 1.73 5.61 -7.33
N LEU A 75 1.98 5.23 -6.08
CA LEU A 75 3.28 5.44 -5.45
C LEU A 75 4.36 4.56 -6.08
N ASN A 76 4.04 3.37 -6.58
CA ASN A 76 4.98 2.52 -7.31
C ASN A 76 5.47 3.20 -8.60
N GLN A 77 4.57 3.80 -9.39
CA GLN A 77 4.96 4.53 -10.60
C GLN A 77 5.88 5.71 -10.26
N ILE A 78 5.49 6.53 -9.28
CA ILE A 78 6.28 7.67 -8.80
C ILE A 78 7.65 7.21 -8.29
N TYR A 79 7.67 6.14 -7.49
CA TYR A 79 8.89 5.59 -6.89
C TYR A 79 9.91 5.15 -7.95
N ARG A 80 9.45 4.44 -8.98
CA ARG A 80 10.32 3.97 -10.08
C ARG A 80 10.99 5.13 -10.81
N VAL A 81 10.22 6.14 -11.19
CA VAL A 81 10.76 7.32 -11.87
C VAL A 81 11.69 8.10 -10.94
N ASN A 82 11.33 8.29 -9.68
CA ASN A 82 12.18 8.96 -8.71
C ASN A 82 13.53 8.23 -8.54
N LYS A 83 13.54 6.89 -8.53
CA LYS A 83 14.78 6.11 -8.50
C LYS A 83 15.64 6.29 -9.75
N LEU A 84 15.01 6.34 -10.93
CA LEU A 84 15.71 6.61 -12.18
C LEU A 84 16.32 8.01 -12.21
N LEU A 85 15.58 9.03 -11.77
CA LEU A 85 16.04 10.42 -11.72
C LEU A 85 17.22 10.62 -10.74
N GLN A 86 17.34 9.78 -9.73
CA GLN A 86 18.47 9.79 -8.78
C GLN A 86 19.70 9.00 -9.30
N SER A 87 19.61 8.37 -10.47
CA SER A 87 20.73 7.65 -11.06
C SER A 87 21.80 8.62 -11.56
N SER A 88 23.07 8.31 -11.33
CA SER A 88 24.20 9.10 -11.85
C SER A 88 24.32 9.05 -13.38
N ASN A 89 23.63 8.10 -14.02
CA ASN A 89 23.81 7.80 -15.45
C ASN A 89 22.65 8.31 -16.32
N ILE A 90 21.76 9.15 -15.79
CA ILE A 90 20.61 9.68 -16.54
C ILE A 90 20.97 10.99 -17.25
N SER A 91 20.63 11.10 -18.53
CA SER A 91 20.72 12.37 -19.26
C SER A 91 19.49 13.25 -18.99
N ILE A 92 19.61 14.55 -19.24
CA ILE A 92 18.48 15.50 -19.09
C ILE A 92 17.31 15.14 -20.03
N ASP A 93 17.60 14.72 -21.27
CA ASP A 93 16.60 14.25 -22.23
C ASP A 93 15.85 13.02 -21.70
N GLN A 94 16.57 12.04 -21.15
CA GLN A 94 15.97 10.84 -20.54
C GLN A 94 15.11 11.20 -19.32
N ALA A 95 15.61 12.08 -18.44
CA ALA A 95 14.88 12.55 -17.27
C ALA A 95 13.56 13.23 -17.67
N SER A 96 13.60 14.12 -18.66
CA SER A 96 12.41 14.80 -19.19
C SER A 96 11.39 13.80 -19.74
N LYS A 97 11.84 12.83 -20.54
CA LYS A 97 10.98 11.76 -21.08
C LYS A 97 10.33 10.95 -19.97
N MET A 98 11.07 10.54 -18.95
CA MET A 98 10.52 9.73 -17.84
C MET A 98 9.46 10.48 -17.05
N ILE A 99 9.66 11.78 -16.78
CA ILE A 99 8.66 12.62 -16.11
C ILE A 99 7.40 12.75 -16.98
N ASN A 100 7.56 12.95 -18.28
CA ASN A 100 6.41 13.04 -19.19
C ASN A 100 5.63 11.71 -19.25
N CYS A 101 6.33 10.57 -19.36
CA CYS A 101 5.71 9.25 -19.31
C CYS A 101 4.98 9.00 -17.99
N LEU A 102 5.52 9.44 -16.85
CA LEU A 102 4.82 9.36 -15.57
C LEU A 102 3.52 10.16 -15.58
N ASN A 103 3.57 11.41 -16.06
CA ASN A 103 2.38 12.26 -16.15
C ASN A 103 1.30 11.63 -17.04
N VAL A 104 1.68 11.13 -18.21
CA VAL A 104 0.76 10.43 -19.12
C VAL A 104 0.15 9.21 -18.43
N SER A 105 0.96 8.37 -17.77
CA SER A 105 0.45 7.16 -17.12
C SER A 105 -0.49 7.46 -15.95
N LEU A 106 -0.21 8.49 -15.15
CA LEU A 106 -1.11 8.92 -14.07
C LEU A 106 -2.41 9.52 -14.62
N GLN A 107 -2.34 10.24 -15.74
CA GLN A 107 -3.52 10.78 -16.42
C GLN A 107 -4.38 9.64 -17.00
N GLU A 108 -3.77 8.68 -17.68
CA GLU A 108 -4.45 7.47 -18.17
C GLU A 108 -5.13 6.71 -17.03
N MET A 109 -4.45 6.52 -15.89
CA MET A 109 -5.03 5.86 -14.71
C MET A 109 -6.25 6.62 -14.17
N ARG A 110 -6.25 7.95 -14.25
CA ARG A 110 -7.39 8.79 -13.88
C ARG A 110 -8.55 8.66 -14.86
N ASP A 111 -8.24 8.63 -16.16
CA ASP A 111 -9.22 8.66 -17.24
C ASP A 111 -9.84 7.28 -17.51
N SER A 112 -9.08 6.20 -17.33
CA SER A 112 -9.54 4.81 -17.51
C SER A 112 -10.56 4.36 -16.45
N GLY A 113 -10.79 5.19 -15.43
CA GLY A 113 -11.64 4.86 -14.30
C GLY A 113 -10.95 3.93 -13.29
N ASN A 114 -11.70 3.53 -12.26
CA ASN A 114 -11.19 2.83 -11.09
C ASN A 114 -11.72 1.39 -10.94
N GLU A 115 -12.41 0.86 -11.95
CA GLU A 115 -13.06 -0.45 -11.87
C GLU A 115 -12.09 -1.60 -11.59
N GLN A 116 -10.89 -1.55 -12.17
CA GLN A 116 -9.85 -2.55 -11.91
C GLN A 116 -9.38 -2.48 -10.44
N ILE A 117 -9.20 -1.28 -9.90
CA ILE A 117 -8.80 -1.05 -8.49
C ILE A 117 -9.89 -1.58 -7.57
N LYS A 118 -11.15 -1.31 -7.89
CA LYS A 118 -12.32 -1.73 -7.11
C LYS A 118 -12.49 -3.24 -7.11
N THR A 119 -12.36 -3.87 -8.28
CA THR A 119 -12.42 -5.34 -8.42
C THR A 119 -11.30 -6.02 -7.62
N GLU A 120 -10.09 -5.46 -7.68
CA GLU A 120 -8.95 -5.97 -6.91
C GLU A 120 -9.16 -5.82 -5.40
N ALA A 121 -9.69 -4.68 -4.95
CA ALA A 121 -10.01 -4.43 -3.54
C ALA A 121 -11.05 -5.40 -3.00
N ILE A 122 -12.15 -5.64 -3.74
CA ILE A 122 -13.18 -6.63 -3.39
C ILE A 122 -12.55 -8.02 -3.25
N SER A 123 -11.74 -8.43 -4.24
CA SER A 123 -11.05 -9.74 -4.18
C SER A 123 -10.14 -9.87 -2.96
N ILE A 124 -9.46 -8.79 -2.55
CA ILE A 124 -8.64 -8.78 -1.34
C ILE A 124 -9.53 -8.91 -0.10
N CYS A 125 -10.59 -8.12 0.01
CA CYS A 125 -11.55 -8.18 1.12
C CYS A 125 -12.13 -9.58 1.30
N ASP A 126 -12.59 -10.22 0.23
CA ASP A 126 -13.12 -11.58 0.24
C ASP A 126 -12.11 -12.59 0.78
N LYS A 127 -10.85 -12.50 0.33
CA LYS A 127 -9.77 -13.39 0.76
C LYS A 127 -9.42 -13.25 2.24
N VAL A 128 -9.58 -12.07 2.82
CA VAL A 128 -9.23 -11.81 4.23
C VAL A 128 -10.44 -11.80 5.16
N GLY A 129 -11.67 -11.94 4.62
CA GLY A 129 -12.91 -11.92 5.38
C GLY A 129 -13.26 -10.53 5.91
N ILE A 130 -13.03 -9.49 5.11
CA ILE A 130 -13.60 -8.15 5.30
C ILE A 130 -14.86 -8.07 4.43
N LYS A 131 -15.93 -7.46 4.93
CA LYS A 131 -17.17 -7.28 4.17
C LYS A 131 -16.90 -6.36 2.97
N SER A 132 -17.04 -6.92 1.76
CA SER A 132 -17.06 -6.19 0.48
C SER A 132 -18.35 -5.38 0.34
#